data_AF-A0A7V2H022-F1
#
_entry.id   AF-A0A7V2H022-F1
#
_cell.length_a   1.000
_cell.length_b   1.000
_cell.length_c   1.000
_cell.angle_alpha   90.00
_cell.angle_beta   90.00
_cell.angle_gamma   90.00
#
_symmetry.space_group_name_H-M   'P 1'
#
loop_
_entity.id
_entity.type
_entity.pdbx_description
1 polymer ?
#
loop_
_entity_poly.entity_id
_entity_poly.type
_entity_poly.pdbx_seq_one_letter_code
_entity_poly.pdbx_strand_id
1 'polypeptide(L)'
;MRDPKLIDLSKQQSEAEWQATLDSFFLAATPKVFEWMRWVIALAALGYVQRKTGSAGLAVLLVAGHALVLFYFNAYFMRFEFRGLSVRRPRAARIASLSLSGLLGFLTYIVVRASVDAVLMAQP
;
A
#
# COMPACT_ATOMS: atom_id res chain seq x y z
N MET A 1 -19.24 13.33 -3.92
CA MET A 1 -17.82 13.60 -4.20
C MET A 1 -17.20 14.08 -2.90
N ARG A 2 -16.15 13.42 -2.38
CA ARG A 2 -15.43 13.89 -1.19
C ARG A 2 -14.33 14.83 -1.66
N ASP A 3 -14.21 15.98 -1.03
CA ASP A 3 -13.19 16.97 -1.38
C ASP A 3 -11.78 16.36 -1.32
N PRO A 4 -10.90 16.72 -2.28
CA PRO A 4 -9.53 16.23 -2.30
C PRO A 4 -8.77 16.70 -1.06
N LYS A 5 -8.00 15.80 -0.44
CA LYS A 5 -7.12 16.18 0.68
C LYS A 5 -5.96 17.01 0.14
N LEU A 6 -5.97 18.30 0.47
CA LEU A 6 -4.92 19.26 0.15
C LEU A 6 -3.72 19.09 1.09
N ILE A 7 -2.54 18.93 0.52
CA ILE A 7 -1.25 18.99 1.23
C ILE A 7 -0.50 20.19 0.67
N ASP A 8 -0.21 21.19 1.52
CA ASP A 8 0.53 22.41 1.17
C ASP A 8 1.92 22.38 1.82
N LEU A 9 2.94 22.24 0.99
CA LEU A 9 4.34 22.12 1.40
C LEU A 9 5.09 23.47 1.41
N SER A 10 4.40 24.57 1.11
CA SER A 10 5.01 25.92 0.98
C SER A 10 5.01 26.72 2.29
N LYS A 11 4.33 26.24 3.33
CA LYS A 11 4.29 26.90 4.64
C LYS A 11 5.58 26.63 5.42
N GLN A 12 6.25 27.69 5.86
CA GLN A 12 7.26 27.59 6.92
C GLN A 12 6.55 27.22 8.22
N GLN A 13 6.80 26.01 8.72
CA GLN A 13 6.24 25.50 9.96
C GLN A 13 7.26 25.68 11.10
N SER A 14 6.78 26.06 12.27
CA SER A 14 7.55 26.00 13.51
C SER A 14 7.83 24.54 13.93
N GLU A 15 8.81 24.32 14.80
CA GLU A 15 9.13 22.97 15.31
C GLU A 15 7.92 22.28 15.97
N ALA A 16 7.12 23.04 16.71
CA ALA A 16 5.90 22.54 17.34
C ALA A 16 4.82 22.14 16.30
N GLU A 17 4.68 22.89 15.21
CA GLU A 17 3.77 22.55 14.11
C GLU A 17 4.27 21.33 13.31
N TRP A 18 5.59 21.19 13.17
CA TRP A 18 6.19 20.02 12.56
C TRP A 18 5.92 18.76 13.38
N GLN A 19 6.12 18.83 14.70
CA GLN A 19 5.82 17.72 15.60
C GLN A 19 4.33 17.34 15.57
N ALA A 20 3.43 18.32 15.64
CA ALA A 20 1.99 18.07 15.53
C ALA A 20 1.60 17.43 14.17
N THR A 21 2.28 17.82 13.08
CA THR A 21 2.09 17.24 11.76
C THR A 21 2.56 15.79 11.70
N LEU A 22 3.74 15.49 12.26
CA LEU A 22 4.25 14.12 12.34
C LEU A 22 3.35 13.24 13.20
N ASP A 23 2.95 13.71 14.38
CA ASP A 23 2.09 12.94 15.28
C ASP A 23 0.75 12.62 14.62
N SER A 24 0.10 13.61 14.01
CA SER A 24 -1.16 13.40 13.28
C SER A 24 -0.98 12.45 12.09
N PHE A 25 0.15 12.53 11.38
CA PHE A 25 0.48 11.62 10.30
C PHE A 25 0.65 10.18 10.81
N PHE A 26 1.47 9.95 11.84
CA PHE A 26 1.70 8.61 12.37
C PHE A 26 0.45 8.01 12.99
N LEU A 27 -0.37 8.80 13.70
CA LEU A 27 -1.66 8.36 14.22
C LEU A 27 -2.64 7.94 13.11
N ALA A 28 -2.61 8.61 11.96
CA ALA A 28 -3.45 8.26 10.81
C ALA A 28 -2.87 7.12 9.96
N ALA A 29 -1.54 7.05 9.82
CA ALA A 29 -0.84 6.10 8.97
C ALA A 29 -0.71 4.72 9.62
N THR A 30 -0.44 4.66 10.93
CA THR A 30 -0.21 3.40 11.64
C THR A 30 -1.37 2.40 11.50
N PRO A 31 -2.65 2.79 11.69
CA PRO A 31 -3.77 1.87 11.46
C PRO A 31 -3.83 1.35 10.02
N LYS A 32 -3.43 2.16 9.04
CA LYS A 32 -3.39 1.77 7.62
C LYS A 32 -2.27 0.79 7.32
N VAL A 33 -1.13 0.94 7.97
CA VAL A 33 -0.04 -0.05 7.92
C VAL A 33 -0.51 -1.39 8.51
N PHE A 34 -1.18 -1.38 9.67
CA PHE A 34 -1.73 -2.62 10.25
C PHE A 34 -2.84 -3.25 9.38
N GLU A 35 -3.69 -2.44 8.75
CA GLU A 35 -4.69 -2.92 7.78
C GLU A 35 -4.00 -3.61 6.60
N TRP A 36 -2.94 -3.00 6.06
CA TRP A 36 -2.12 -3.62 5.02
C TRP A 36 -1.45 -4.93 5.46
N MET A 37 -0.88 -4.97 6.68
CA MET A 37 -0.29 -6.20 7.24
C MET A 37 -1.31 -7.34 7.33
N ARG A 38 -2.58 -7.04 7.67
CA ARG A 38 -3.64 -8.06 7.68
C ARG A 38 -3.87 -8.67 6.30
N TRP A 39 -3.82 -7.86 5.23
CA TRP A 39 -3.93 -8.39 3.86
C TRP A 39 -2.72 -9.22 3.46
N VAL A 40 -1.52 -8.79 3.83
CA VAL A 40 -0.29 -9.57 3.64
C VAL A 40 -0.41 -10.93 4.31
N ILE A 41 -0.84 -10.99 5.58
CA ILE A 41 -1.03 -12.24 6.30
C ILE A 41 -2.08 -13.13 5.63
N ALA A 42 -3.23 -12.56 5.21
CA ALA A 42 -4.28 -13.31 4.54
C ALA A 42 -3.79 -13.92 3.20
N LEU A 43 -3.07 -13.13 2.40
CA LEU A 43 -2.48 -13.59 1.13
C LEU A 43 -1.36 -14.62 1.37
N ALA A 44 -0.55 -14.45 2.41
CA ALA A 44 0.49 -15.40 2.78
C ALA A 44 -0.10 -16.73 3.25
N ALA A 45 -1.14 -16.71 4.09
CA ALA A 45 -1.84 -17.92 4.51
C ALA A 45 -2.46 -18.66 3.31
N LEU A 46 -3.11 -17.92 2.41
CA LEU A 46 -3.64 -18.49 1.17
C LEU A 46 -2.53 -19.06 0.28
N GLY A 47 -1.41 -18.35 0.16
CA GLY A 47 -0.22 -18.75 -0.59
C GLY A 47 0.40 -20.03 -0.07
N TYR A 48 0.50 -20.15 1.25
CA TYR A 48 0.99 -21.34 1.91
C TYR A 48 0.10 -22.56 1.61
N VAL A 49 -1.23 -22.43 1.78
CA VAL A 49 -2.17 -23.53 1.50
C VAL A 49 -2.15 -23.90 0.02
N GLN A 50 -2.07 -22.91 -0.88
CA GLN A 50 -1.97 -23.16 -2.32
C GLN A 50 -0.72 -23.96 -2.66
N ARG A 51 0.44 -23.63 -2.10
CA ARG A 51 1.69 -24.36 -2.36
C ARG A 51 1.70 -25.77 -1.80
N LYS A 52 1.02 -26.02 -0.67
CA LYS A 52 0.88 -27.37 -0.12
C LYS A 52 -0.10 -28.25 -0.89
N THR A 53 -1.17 -27.68 -1.42
CA THR A 53 -2.25 -28.44 -2.07
C THR A 53 -2.15 -28.49 -3.59
N GLY A 54 -1.40 -27.58 -4.21
CA GLY A 54 -1.35 -27.43 -5.67
C GLY A 54 -2.66 -26.94 -6.29
N SER A 55 -3.63 -26.48 -5.50
CA SER A 55 -4.97 -26.13 -5.99
C SER A 55 -4.93 -24.94 -6.95
N ALA A 56 -5.39 -25.15 -8.19
CA ALA A 56 -5.53 -24.11 -9.20
C ALA A 56 -6.52 -23.03 -8.77
N GLY A 57 -7.59 -23.39 -8.05
CA GLY A 57 -8.58 -22.43 -7.54
C GLY A 57 -7.95 -21.44 -6.54
N LEU A 58 -7.10 -21.94 -5.64
CA LEU A 58 -6.38 -21.07 -4.70
C LEU A 58 -5.34 -20.19 -5.43
N ALA A 59 -4.73 -20.69 -6.51
CA ALA A 59 -3.83 -19.90 -7.34
C ALA A 59 -4.54 -18.73 -8.01
N VAL A 60 -5.74 -18.95 -8.57
CA VAL A 60 -6.58 -17.88 -9.13
C VAL A 60 -6.97 -16.88 -8.06
N LEU A 61 -7.38 -17.35 -6.87
CA LEU A 61 -7.75 -16.47 -5.75
C LEU A 61 -6.57 -15.62 -5.28
N LEU A 62 -5.35 -16.18 -5.25
CA LEU A 62 -4.13 -15.44 -4.94
C LEU A 62 -3.85 -14.33 -5.95
N VAL A 63 -3.92 -14.64 -7.24
CA VAL A 63 -3.70 -13.65 -8.31
C VAL A 63 -4.75 -12.54 -8.22
N ALA A 64 -6.02 -12.90 -8.02
CA ALA A 64 -7.10 -11.93 -7.83
C ALA A 64 -6.87 -11.06 -6.59
N GLY A 65 -6.43 -11.65 -5.47
CA GLY A 65 -6.11 -10.92 -4.25
C GLY A 65 -5.00 -9.89 -4.43
N HIS A 66 -3.91 -10.24 -5.13
CA HIS A 66 -2.84 -9.29 -5.45
C HIS A 66 -3.34 -8.16 -6.38
N ALA A 67 -4.17 -8.49 -7.37
CA ALA A 67 -4.77 -7.49 -8.26
C ALA A 67 -5.68 -6.52 -7.49
N LEU A 68 -6.51 -7.01 -6.57
CA LEU A 68 -7.37 -6.19 -5.73
C LEU A 68 -6.57 -5.25 -4.83
N VAL A 69 -5.44 -5.69 -4.26
CA VAL A 69 -4.55 -4.83 -3.48
C VAL A 69 -3.97 -3.71 -4.37
N LEU A 70 -3.54 -4.04 -5.59
CA LEU A 70 -3.04 -3.03 -6.53
C LEU A 70 -4.12 -1.99 -6.88
N PHE A 71 -5.35 -2.43 -7.15
CA PHE A 71 -6.48 -1.53 -7.40
C PHE A 71 -6.83 -0.69 -6.17
N TYR A 72 -6.76 -1.27 -4.97
CA TYR A 72 -6.96 -0.53 -3.73
C TYR A 72 -5.94 0.60 -3.60
N PHE A 73 -4.65 0.32 -3.79
CA PHE A 73 -3.62 1.35 -3.73
C PHE A 73 -3.83 2.43 -4.78
N ASN A 74 -4.18 2.03 -6.01
CA ASN A 74 -4.49 2.98 -7.06
C ASN A 74 -5.63 3.93 -6.67
N ALA A 75 -6.75 3.37 -6.20
CA ALA A 75 -7.89 4.13 -5.72
C ALA A 75 -7.55 5.00 -4.51
N TYR A 76 -6.70 4.52 -3.61
CA TYR A 76 -6.25 5.26 -2.42
C TYR A 76 -5.41 6.48 -2.82
N PHE A 77 -4.38 6.29 -3.66
CA PHE A 77 -3.46 7.36 -4.05
C PHE A 77 -4.05 8.34 -5.07
N MET A 78 -5.08 7.96 -5.82
CA MET A 78 -5.81 8.91 -6.68
C MET A 78 -6.62 9.95 -5.89
N ARG A 79 -6.83 9.77 -4.58
CA ARG A 79 -7.58 10.71 -3.73
C ARG A 79 -6.77 11.90 -3.23
N PHE A 80 -5.45 11.90 -3.42
CA PHE A 80 -4.57 12.96 -2.94
C PHE A 80 -4.26 13.96 -4.07
N GLU A 81 -4.48 15.24 -3.80
CA GLU A 81 -4.05 16.35 -4.66
C GLU A 81 -2.90 17.09 -3.97
N PHE A 82 -1.69 16.94 -4.50
CA PHE A 82 -0.52 17.66 -3.99
C PHE A 82 -0.48 19.08 -4.58
N ARG A 83 -0.52 20.12 -3.74
CA ARG A 83 -0.29 21.53 -4.14
C ARG A 83 1.01 22.04 -3.51
N GLY A 84 1.79 22.84 -4.23
CA GLY A 84 3.02 23.46 -3.71
C GLY A 84 4.35 22.82 -4.13
N LEU A 85 4.35 21.58 -4.63
CA LEU A 85 5.40 21.12 -5.55
C LEU A 85 5.09 21.69 -6.94
N SER A 86 6.10 21.98 -7.77
CA SER A 86 5.97 22.47 -9.17
C SER A 86 5.20 21.51 -10.12
N VAL A 87 4.40 20.60 -9.58
CA VAL A 87 3.51 19.68 -10.29
C VAL A 87 2.21 20.41 -10.63
N ARG A 88 2.29 21.48 -11.42
CA ARG A 88 1.12 22.15 -12.03
C ARG A 88 0.37 21.25 -13.03
N ARG A 89 0.83 20.02 -13.28
CA ARG A 89 0.31 19.13 -14.33
C ARG A 89 -0.45 17.94 -13.73
N PRO A 90 -1.77 17.80 -13.99
CA PRO A 90 -2.57 16.67 -13.50
C PRO A 90 -2.06 15.30 -13.96
N ARG A 91 -1.28 15.25 -15.07
CA ARG A 91 -0.62 14.02 -15.54
C ARG A 91 0.48 13.54 -14.59
N ALA A 92 1.27 14.44 -14.01
CA ALA A 92 2.39 14.07 -13.16
C ALA A 92 1.92 13.54 -11.79
N ALA A 93 0.82 14.08 -11.24
CA ALA A 93 0.17 13.50 -10.06
C ALA A 93 -0.34 12.07 -10.33
N ARG A 94 -0.97 11.81 -11.49
CA ARG A 94 -1.39 10.46 -11.87
C ARG A 94 -0.22 9.48 -12.01
N ILE A 95 0.88 9.93 -12.63
CA ILE A 95 2.09 9.10 -12.75
C ILE A 95 2.66 8.79 -11.37
N ALA A 96 2.76 9.77 -10.48
CA ALA A 96 3.23 9.55 -9.11
C ALA A 96 2.34 8.55 -8.35
N SER A 97 1.01 8.70 -8.43
CA SER A 97 0.08 7.76 -7.80
C SER A 97 0.18 6.36 -8.39
N LEU A 98 0.33 6.22 -9.72
CA LEU A 98 0.53 4.94 -10.39
C LEU A 98 1.84 4.28 -9.96
N SER A 99 2.95 5.03 -9.94
CA SER A 99 4.26 4.54 -9.51
C SER A 99 4.23 4.08 -8.06
N LEU A 100 3.61 4.87 -7.17
CA LEU A 100 3.50 4.53 -5.74
C LEU A 100 2.61 3.30 -5.51
N SER A 101 1.51 3.19 -6.27
CA SER A 101 0.64 2.01 -6.24
C SER A 101 1.36 0.77 -6.73
N GLY A 102 2.09 0.88 -7.84
CA GLY A 102 2.89 -0.21 -8.38
C GLY A 102 3.98 -0.66 -7.42
N LEU A 103 4.68 0.30 -6.79
CA LEU A 103 5.72 0.03 -5.79
C LEU A 103 5.15 -0.71 -4.57
N LEU A 104 4.02 -0.26 -4.02
CA LEU A 104 3.40 -0.91 -2.86
C LEU A 104 2.77 -2.25 -3.21
N GLY A 105 2.19 -2.39 -4.40
CA GLY A 105 1.71 -3.68 -4.92
C GLY A 105 2.86 -4.68 -5.06
N PHE A 106 3.99 -4.24 -5.62
CA PHE A 106 5.20 -5.05 -5.73
C PHE A 106 5.77 -5.43 -4.36
N LEU A 107 5.86 -4.46 -3.43
CA LEU A 107 6.30 -4.73 -2.07
C LEU A 107 5.40 -5.77 -1.38
N THR A 108 4.08 -5.65 -1.54
CA THR A 108 3.12 -6.62 -0.99
C THR A 108 3.41 -8.02 -1.53
N TYR A 109 3.59 -8.16 -2.85
CA TYR A 109 3.92 -9.42 -3.48
C TYR A 109 5.21 -10.04 -2.94
N ILE A 110 6.28 -9.23 -2.81
CA ILE A 110 7.57 -9.68 -2.29
C ILE A 110 7.44 -10.15 -0.84
N VAL A 111 6.76 -9.38 0.02
CA VAL A 111 6.58 -9.75 1.43
C VAL A 111 5.77 -11.03 1.55
N VAL A 112 4.64 -11.14 0.84
CA VAL A 112 3.81 -12.36 0.83
C VAL A 112 4.63 -13.58 0.41
N ARG A 113 5.36 -13.47 -0.70
CA ARG A 113 6.19 -14.56 -1.21
C ARG A 113 7.27 -14.94 -0.22
N ALA A 114 8.02 -13.98 0.30
CA ALA A 114 9.09 -14.21 1.26
C ALA A 114 8.57 -14.85 2.55
N SER A 115 7.40 -14.42 3.05
CA SER A 115 6.76 -15.04 4.22
C SER A 115 6.39 -16.51 3.96
N VAL A 116 5.82 -16.82 2.80
CA VAL A 116 5.47 -18.21 2.44
C VAL A 116 6.72 -19.07 2.28
N ASP A 117 7.74 -18.56 1.59
CA ASP A 117 9.02 -19.25 1.39
C ASP A 117 9.70 -19.54 2.75
N ALA A 118 9.77 -18.56 3.64
CA ALA A 118 10.38 -18.71 4.96
C ALA A 118 9.67 -19.77 5.81
N VAL A 119 8.32 -19.79 5.80
CA VAL A 119 7.55 -20.79 6.54
C VAL A 119 7.77 -22.19 5.98
N LEU A 120 7.85 -22.34 4.65
CA LEU A 120 8.07 -23.64 4.01
C LEU A 120 9.49 -24.17 4.27
N MET A 121 10.51 -23.30 4.27
CA MET A 121 11.89 -23.68 4.59
C MET A 121 12.08 -24.09 6.05
N ALA A 122 11.24 -23.57 6.96
CA ALA A 122 11.30 -23.88 8.38
C ALA A 122 10.58 -25.20 8.76
N GLN A 123 9.93 -25.88 7.81
CA GLN A 123 9.29 -27.16 8.08
C GLN A 123 10.30 -28.32 7.92
N PRO A 124 10.42 -29.22 8.91
CA PRO A 124 11.31 -30.37 8.86
C PRO A 124 10.88 -31.41 7.82
#